data_AF-A0A9E0AJH3-F1
#
_entry.id   AF-A0A9E0AJH3-F1
#
_cell.length_a   1.000
_cell.length_b   1.000
_cell.length_c   1.000
_cell.angle_alpha   90.00
_cell.angle_beta   90.00
_cell.angle_gamma   90.00
#
_symmetry.space_group_name_H-M   'P 1'
#
loop_
_entity.id
_entity.type
_entity.pdbx_description
1 polymer ?
#
loop_
_entity_poly.entity_id
_entity_poly.type
_entity_poly.pdbx_seq_one_letter_code
_entity_poly.pdbx_strand_id
1 'polypeptide(L)' 'QVACQTCHGPVQDSMTVASQYSPLTMGWCIDCHRKTPVKMAGNGYYAGYDHSKLIHDRNTPDSVITVAKIGGLECSRCHY' A
#
# COMPACT_ATOMS: atom_id res chain seq x y z
N GLN A 1 0.20 2.15 9.15
CA GLN A 1 -0.07 0.69 9.04
C GLN A 1 -1.47 0.56 8.47
N VAL A 2 -1.70 -0.29 7.48
CA VAL A 2 -3.05 -0.56 6.99
C VAL A 2 -3.80 -1.35 8.07
N ALA A 3 -5.04 -0.94 8.39
CA ALA A 3 -5.85 -1.61 9.39
C ALA A 3 -6.48 -2.89 8.82
N CYS A 4 -6.74 -3.89 9.66
CA CYS A 4 -7.34 -5.16 9.24
C CYS A 4 -8.68 -4.93 8.52
N GLN A 5 -9.46 -3.98 9.02
CA GLN A 5 -10.80 -3.62 8.56
C GLN A 5 -10.78 -3.05 7.14
N THR A 6 -9.65 -2.50 6.68
CA THR A 6 -9.50 -2.01 5.30
C THR A 6 -9.65 -3.15 4.29
N CYS A 7 -9.20 -4.35 4.62
CA CYS A 7 -9.26 -5.51 3.74
C CYS A 7 -10.44 -6.43 4.11
N HIS A 8 -10.62 -6.69 5.41
CA HIS A 8 -11.53 -7.72 5.91
C HIS A 8 -12.88 -7.18 6.41
N GLY A 9 -13.09 -5.86 6.41
CA GLY A 9 -14.32 -5.25 6.91
C GLY A 9 -14.43 -5.29 8.44
N PRO A 10 -15.61 -5.01 9.01
CA PRO A 10 -15.82 -4.88 10.45
C PRO A 10 -15.89 -6.25 11.18
N VAL A 11 -14.84 -7.05 11.06
CA VAL A 11 -14.79 -8.44 11.57
C VAL A 11 -15.11 -8.51 13.07
N GLN A 12 -14.54 -7.58 13.84
CA GLN A 12 -14.68 -7.57 15.30
C GLN A 12 -16.04 -7.02 15.79
N ASP A 13 -16.74 -6.25 14.96
CA ASP A 13 -17.90 -5.45 15.39
C ASP A 13 -19.23 -6.08 14.97
N SER A 14 -19.32 -6.61 13.74
CA SER A 14 -20.60 -7.04 13.17
C SER A 14 -20.55 -8.34 12.36
N MET A 15 -19.37 -8.94 12.18
CA MET A 15 -19.21 -10.18 11.41
C MET A 15 -19.31 -11.39 12.34
N THR A 16 -20.52 -11.94 12.51
CA THR A 16 -20.77 -13.12 13.36
C THR A 16 -20.26 -14.43 12.75
N VAL A 17 -20.17 -14.47 11.41
CA VAL A 17 -19.54 -15.57 10.65
C VAL A 17 -18.62 -14.93 9.62
N ALA A 18 -17.39 -15.45 9.52
CA ALA A 18 -16.40 -14.92 8.58
C ALA A 18 -16.95 -14.95 7.15
N SER A 19 -16.84 -13.82 6.46
CA SER A 19 -17.29 -13.66 5.08
C SER A 19 -16.33 -12.75 4.32
N GLN A 20 -16.32 -12.89 2.99
CA GLN A 20 -15.50 -12.06 2.13
C GLN A 20 -16.11 -10.65 2.03
N TYR A 21 -15.40 -9.66 2.57
CA TYR A 21 -15.82 -8.26 2.53
C TYR A 21 -15.31 -7.52 1.28
N SER A 22 -13.99 -7.55 1.07
CA SER A 22 -13.37 -6.98 -0.12
C SER A 22 -13.20 -8.04 -1.21
N PRO A 23 -13.21 -7.64 -2.50
CA PRO A 23 -13.03 -8.57 -3.60
C PRO A 23 -11.63 -9.21 -3.61
N LEU A 24 -10.61 -8.54 -3.07
CA LEU A 24 -9.22 -9.02 -2.99
C LEU A 24 -8.67 -9.56 -4.32
N THR A 25 -9.19 -9.04 -5.44
CA THR A 25 -8.72 -9.38 -6.78
C THR A 25 -7.43 -8.65 -7.09
N MET A 26 -6.69 -9.09 -8.11
CA MET A 26 -5.46 -8.42 -8.55
C MET A 26 -5.66 -6.92 -8.79
N GLY A 27 -6.75 -6.54 -9.46
CA GLY A 27 -7.08 -5.12 -9.71
C GLY A 27 -7.26 -4.33 -8.42
N TRP A 28 -7.92 -4.92 -7.41
CA TRP A 28 -8.08 -4.31 -6.09
C TRP A 28 -6.73 -4.10 -5.39
N CYS A 29 -5.82 -5.08 -5.45
CA CYS A 29 -4.47 -4.96 -4.90
C CYS A 29 -3.65 -3.86 -5.60
N ILE A 30 -3.69 -3.81 -6.94
CA ILE A 30 -2.98 -2.80 -7.74
C ILE A 30 -3.46 -1.39 -7.38
N ASP A 31 -4.77 -1.19 -7.26
CA ASP A 31 -5.33 0.11 -6.92
C ASP A 31 -4.96 0.56 -5.51
N CYS A 32 -4.93 -0.37 -4.55
CA CYS A 32 -4.42 -0.11 -3.21
C CYS A 32 -2.94 0.30 -3.25
N HIS A 33 -2.10 -0.41 -4.01
CA HIS A 33 -0.67 -0.12 -4.16
C HIS A 33 -0.36 1.22 -4.85
N ARG A 34 -1.25 1.70 -5.72
CA ARG A 34 -1.13 3.00 -6.38
C ARG A 34 -1.41 4.17 -5.44
N LYS A 35 -2.34 3.99 -4.49
CA LYS A 35 -2.90 5.08 -3.66
C LYS A 35 -2.33 5.13 -2.25
N THR A 36 -1.90 4.00 -1.71
CA THR A 36 -1.50 3.92 -0.29
C THR A 36 -0.04 4.34 -0.10
N PRO A 37 0.24 5.33 0.78
CA PRO A 37 1.61 5.74 1.10
C PRO A 37 2.42 4.64 1.81
N VAL A 38 3.68 4.50 1.45
CA VAL A 38 4.64 3.66 2.17
C VAL A 38 5.05 4.37 3.46
N LYS A 39 5.01 3.65 4.59
CA LYS A 39 5.47 4.19 5.88
C LYS A 39 6.99 4.18 5.96
N MET A 40 7.63 5.26 5.52
CA MET A 40 9.09 5.42 5.56
C MET A 40 9.60 5.98 6.89
N ALA A 41 8.86 6.91 7.50
CA ALA A 41 9.26 7.53 8.76
C ALA A 41 9.38 6.50 9.89
N GLY A 42 10.52 6.50 10.58
CA GLY A 42 10.81 5.59 11.69
C GLY A 42 11.12 4.15 11.26
N ASN A 43 11.32 3.89 9.96
CA ASN A 43 11.72 2.58 9.45
C ASN A 43 13.23 2.54 9.18
N GLY A 44 13.96 1.72 9.93
CA GLY A 44 15.42 1.56 9.81
C GLY A 44 15.89 1.08 8.44
N TYR A 45 15.05 0.35 7.70
CA TYR A 45 15.35 -0.04 6.32
C TYR A 45 15.50 1.19 5.41
N TYR A 46 14.61 2.16 5.56
CA TYR A 46 14.59 3.36 4.72
C TYR A 46 15.56 4.45 5.19
N ALA A 47 16.20 4.31 6.36
CA ALA A 47 17.04 5.35 6.95
C ALA A 47 18.27 5.73 6.08
N GLY A 48 18.79 4.78 5.28
CA GLY A 48 19.96 4.99 4.42
C GLY A 48 19.67 5.42 2.98
N TYR A 49 18.40 5.56 2.59
CA TYR A 49 18.02 5.84 1.20
C TYR A 49 17.59 7.31 1.04
N ASP A 50 18.13 7.98 0.02
CA ASP A 50 17.68 9.31 -0.40
C ASP A 50 16.40 9.19 -1.25
N HIS A 51 15.25 9.26 -0.58
CA HIS A 51 13.94 9.20 -1.23
C HIS A 51 13.54 10.51 -1.92
N SER A 52 14.32 11.59 -1.76
CA SER A 52 14.00 12.86 -2.41
C SER A 52 14.05 12.77 -3.94
N LYS A 53 14.86 11.85 -4.47
CA LYS A 53 14.95 11.59 -5.92
C LYS A 53 13.73 10.90 -6.52
N LEU A 54 12.89 10.28 -5.68
CA LEU A 54 11.63 9.66 -6.10
C LEU A 54 10.46 10.68 -6.12
N ILE A 55 10.70 11.89 -5.61
CA ILE A 55 9.73 12.97 -5.54
C ILE A 55 10.17 14.07 -6.51
N HIS A 56 9.59 14.09 -7.71
CA HIS A 56 9.90 15.12 -8.70
C HIS A 56 9.33 16.50 -8.32
N ASP A 57 8.23 16.54 -7.55
CA ASP A 57 7.65 17.76 -6.99
C ASP A 57 7.04 17.47 -5.61
N ARG A 58 7.48 18.20 -4.59
CA ARG A 58 7.01 18.04 -3.19
C ARG A 58 5.62 18.64 -2.93
N ASN A 59 5.10 19.45 -3.86
CA ASN A 59 3.81 20.15 -3.74
C ASN A 59 2.69 19.51 -4.56
N THR A 60 2.94 18.36 -5.19
CA THR A 60 1.93 17.62 -5.95
C THR A 60 1.51 16.34 -5.21
N PRO A 61 0.36 15.74 -5.56
CA PRO A 61 0.03 14.37 -5.15
C PRO A 61 1.14 13.36 -5.51
N ASP A 62 2.01 13.72 -6.46
CA ASP A 62 3.17 12.92 -6.84
C ASP A 62 4.31 12.89 -5.81
N SER A 63 4.22 13.70 -4.75
CA SER A 63 5.14 13.66 -3.60
C SER A 63 4.97 12.44 -2.70
N VAL A 64 3.84 11.74 -2.79
CA VAL A 64 3.58 10.55 -1.98
C VAL A 64 4.26 9.34 -2.60
N ILE A 65 5.18 8.72 -1.86
CA ILE A 65 5.78 7.45 -2.28
C ILE A 65 4.84 6.30 -1.96
N THR A 66 4.39 5.61 -2.99
CA THR A 66 3.54 4.42 -2.92
C THR A 66 4.30 3.19 -3.43
N VAL A 67 3.74 2.01 -3.21
CA VAL A 67 4.33 0.75 -3.69
C VAL A 67 4.51 0.76 -5.21
N ALA A 68 3.60 1.41 -5.94
CA ALA A 68 3.69 1.59 -7.39
C ALA A 68 4.94 2.38 -7.83
N LYS A 69 5.41 3.33 -7.02
CA LYS A 69 6.55 4.21 -7.37
C LYS A 69 7.92 3.59 -7.08
N ILE A 70 7.95 2.47 -6.35
CA ILE A 70 9.18 1.77 -5.97
C ILE A 70 9.30 0.39 -6.65
N GLY A 71 8.59 0.19 -7.76
CA GLY A 71 8.66 -1.04 -8.54
C GLY A 71 7.90 -2.22 -7.93
N GLY A 72 6.93 -1.98 -7.05
CA GLY A 72 6.11 -3.04 -6.46
C GLY A 72 4.92 -3.50 -7.31
N LEU A 73 4.87 -3.08 -8.58
CA LEU A 73 3.87 -3.53 -9.57
C LEU A 73 4.48 -4.40 -10.67
N GLU A 74 5.76 -4.76 -10.56
CA GLU A 74 6.37 -5.73 -11.47
C GLU A 74 5.74 -7.12 -11.29
N CYS A 75 5.55 -7.85 -12.40
CA CYS A 75 4.87 -9.14 -12.39
C CYS A 75 5.47 -10.15 -11.40
N SER A 76 6.80 -10.19 -11.29
CA SER A 76 7.51 -11.07 -10.36
C SER A 76 7.19 -10.73 -8.90
N ARG A 77 7.04 -9.45 -8.55
CA ARG A 77 6.79 -9.04 -7.15
C ARG A 77 5.47 -9.59 -6.58
N CYS A 78 4.53 -10.01 -7.43
CA CYS A 78 3.25 -10.57 -7.02
C CYS A 78 3.10 -12.06 -7.35
N HIS A 79 3.73 -12.54 -8.43
CA HIS A 79 3.55 -13.91 -8.91
C HIS A 79 4.73 -14.84 -8.65
N TYR A 80 5.96 -14.31 -8.50
CA TYR A 80 7.21 -15.10 -8.44
C TYR A 80 8.35 -14.41 -7.66
#